data_AF-A0A2N5GSE8-F1
#
_entry.id   AF-A0A2N5GSE8-F1
#
_cell.length_a   1.000
_cell.length_b   1.000
_cell.length_c   1.000
_cell.angle_alpha   90.00
_cell.angle_beta   90.00
_cell.angle_gamma   90.00
#
_symmetry.space_group_name_H-M   'P 1'
#
loop_
_entity.id
_entity.type
_entity.pdbx_description
1 polymer ?
#
loop_
_entity_poly.entity_id
_entity_poly.type
_entity_poly.pdbx_seq_one_letter_code
_entity_poly.pdbx_strand_id
1 'polypeptide(L)'
;MVVSLVGSAIWVGPDVPAIVKGTVAFSIPDNVGGVDTIVFVVSLIGAVAGSLSNLIYPYLFKQKGWVGPSYLKLQRYDLLFGVLMIIIIDLAVWTLGAEILNPQGLTISSVADMAQMLTTTLGALGGILFYVGVFVACFSTVIGYALGFGNLFVDAIYTTFPERGKKYNEEFNKDPLFKFTLLITVVLPIIWALPSMPGFIYLTILVNAWQILLLPIVSIGLLILTNHKELLGKYVNKWWENVLLLILIGLTLWSTWHLINSLF
;
A
#
# COMPACT_ATOMS: atom_id res chain seq x y z
N MET A 1 -6.25 -15.15 -7.08
CA MET A 1 -6.04 -13.79 -7.62
C MET A 1 -4.79 -13.71 -8.47
N VAL A 2 -3.57 -13.88 -7.94
CA VAL A 2 -2.32 -13.82 -8.74
C VAL A 2 -2.37 -14.76 -9.95
N VAL A 3 -2.73 -16.02 -9.74
CA VAL A 3 -2.88 -17.01 -10.83
C VAL A 3 -3.88 -16.54 -11.89
N SER A 4 -5.02 -15.96 -11.49
CA SER A 4 -6.00 -15.43 -12.44
C SER A 4 -5.46 -14.23 -13.21
N LEU A 5 -4.89 -13.23 -12.53
CA LEU A 5 -4.43 -11.99 -13.16
C LEU A 5 -3.25 -12.26 -14.09
N VAL A 6 -2.22 -12.95 -13.60
CA VAL A 6 -1.03 -13.28 -14.40
C VAL A 6 -1.40 -14.27 -15.49
N GLY A 7 -2.25 -15.27 -15.20
CA GLY A 7 -2.76 -16.20 -16.19
C GLY A 7 -3.53 -15.50 -17.31
N SER A 8 -4.41 -14.55 -16.98
CA SER A 8 -5.11 -13.74 -17.97
C SER A 8 -4.17 -12.86 -18.77
N ALA A 9 -3.20 -12.20 -18.12
CA ALA A 9 -2.23 -11.37 -18.82
C ALA A 9 -1.42 -12.17 -19.83
N ILE A 10 -0.95 -13.37 -19.46
CA ILE A 10 -0.26 -14.29 -20.37
C ILE A 10 -1.18 -14.77 -21.50
N TRP A 11 -2.44 -15.08 -21.18
CA TRP A 11 -3.42 -15.56 -22.15
C TRP A 11 -3.74 -14.53 -23.23
N VAL A 12 -3.89 -13.27 -22.85
CA VAL A 12 -4.15 -12.16 -23.77
C VAL A 12 -2.95 -11.89 -24.68
N GLY A 13 -1.74 -12.22 -24.21
CA GLY A 13 -0.51 -12.07 -24.97
C GLY A 13 0.03 -10.65 -24.83
N PRO A 14 0.86 -10.35 -23.81
CA PRO A 14 1.38 -9.00 -23.62
C PRO A 14 2.28 -8.61 -24.78
N ASP A 15 2.13 -7.39 -25.30
CA ASP A 15 3.11 -6.80 -26.21
C ASP A 15 4.43 -6.50 -25.45
N VAL A 16 5.31 -7.50 -25.40
CA VAL A 16 6.61 -7.40 -24.71
C VAL A 16 7.46 -6.24 -25.26
N PRO A 17 7.58 -6.02 -26.59
CA PRO A 17 8.21 -4.82 -27.13
C PRO A 17 7.61 -3.50 -26.60
N ALA A 18 6.29 -3.38 -26.54
CA ALA A 18 5.64 -2.18 -26.01
C ALA A 18 5.86 -2.01 -24.50
N ILE A 19 5.86 -3.10 -23.72
CA ILE A 19 6.18 -3.06 -22.28
C ILE A 19 7.63 -2.59 -22.06
N VAL A 20 8.59 -3.16 -22.78
CA VAL A 20 10.01 -2.76 -22.68
C VAL A 20 10.18 -1.31 -23.12
N LYS A 21 9.54 -0.91 -24.23
CA LYS A 21 9.56 0.48 -24.69
C LYS A 21 8.94 1.41 -23.66
N GLY A 22 7.77 1.09 -23.10
CA GLY A 22 7.11 1.91 -22.08
C GLY A 22 7.92 2.02 -20.79
N THR A 23 8.64 0.96 -20.40
CA THR A 23 9.48 0.94 -19.20
C THR A 23 10.76 1.76 -19.38
N VAL A 24 11.34 1.77 -20.58
CA VAL A 24 12.65 2.38 -20.86
C VAL A 24 12.54 3.77 -21.49
N ALA A 25 11.46 4.07 -22.22
CA ALA A 25 11.36 5.29 -23.01
C ALA A 25 11.21 6.56 -22.17
N PHE A 26 10.85 6.46 -20.87
CA PHE A 26 10.59 7.60 -19.97
C PHE A 26 9.82 8.76 -20.68
N SER A 27 8.93 8.41 -21.62
CA SER A 27 8.16 9.38 -22.38
C SER A 27 6.96 9.79 -21.56
N ILE A 28 6.79 11.09 -21.31
CA ILE A 28 5.59 11.62 -20.66
C ILE A 28 4.43 11.44 -21.66
N PRO A 29 3.40 10.63 -21.33
CA PRO A 29 2.25 10.47 -22.20
C PRO A 29 1.50 11.80 -22.35
N ASP A 30 0.83 11.98 -23.50
CA ASP A 30 -0.05 13.12 -23.72
C ASP A 30 -1.12 13.21 -22.61
N ASN A 31 -1.61 14.41 -22.32
CA ASN A 31 -2.65 14.59 -21.31
C ASN A 31 -3.95 13.89 -21.74
N VAL A 32 -4.27 12.77 -21.10
CA VAL A 32 -5.50 12.01 -21.34
C VAL A 32 -6.45 12.23 -20.16
N GLY A 33 -7.38 13.18 -20.30
CA GLY A 33 -8.40 13.48 -19.29
C GLY A 33 -8.23 14.84 -18.61
N GLY A 34 -8.88 15.03 -17.46
CA GLY A 34 -8.91 16.32 -16.72
C GLY A 34 -7.75 16.55 -15.75
N VAL A 35 -6.86 15.57 -15.55
CA VAL A 35 -5.69 15.65 -14.66
C VAL A 35 -4.43 15.56 -15.51
N ASP A 36 -3.46 16.43 -15.26
CA ASP A 36 -2.15 16.41 -15.93
C ASP A 36 -1.47 15.05 -15.71
N THR A 37 -1.00 14.42 -16.78
CA THR A 37 -0.37 13.09 -16.75
C THR A 37 0.85 13.06 -15.83
N ILE A 38 1.62 14.14 -15.74
CA ILE A 38 2.78 14.22 -14.83
C ILE A 38 2.31 14.20 -13.38
N VAL A 39 1.20 14.88 -13.08
CA VAL A 39 0.57 14.87 -11.76
C VAL A 39 0.09 13.48 -11.40
N PHE A 40 -0.55 12.78 -12.34
CA PHE A 40 -0.98 11.41 -12.12
C PHE A 40 0.20 10.48 -11.80
N VAL A 41 1.26 10.50 -12.62
CA VAL A 41 2.45 9.66 -12.43
C VAL A 41 3.14 9.95 -11.09
N VAL A 42 3.36 11.23 -10.76
CA VAL A 42 4.01 11.59 -9.50
C VAL A 42 3.15 11.22 -8.29
N SER A 43 1.82 11.36 -8.39
CA SER A 43 0.90 10.97 -7.31
C SER A 43 0.93 9.47 -7.02
N LEU A 44 1.04 8.63 -8.06
CA LEU A 44 1.21 7.18 -7.94
C LEU A 44 2.52 6.84 -7.21
N ILE A 45 3.63 7.50 -7.58
CA ILE A 45 4.93 7.30 -6.92
C ILE A 45 4.84 7.69 -5.43
N GLY A 46 4.23 8.84 -5.14
CA GLY A 46 4.03 9.34 -3.77
C GLY A 46 3.21 8.38 -2.90
N ALA A 47 2.11 7.86 -3.45
CA ALA A 47 1.22 6.93 -2.75
C ALA A 47 1.93 5.63 -2.30
N VAL A 48 2.82 5.10 -3.13
CA VAL A 48 3.57 3.87 -2.82
C VAL A 48 4.70 4.13 -1.81
N ALA A 49 5.48 5.20 -2.01
CA ALA A 49 6.71 5.43 -1.25
C ALA A 49 6.48 5.84 0.22
N GLY A 50 5.43 6.61 0.51
CA GLY A 50 5.20 7.18 1.84
C GLY A 50 4.37 6.32 2.80
N SER A 51 3.92 5.13 2.40
CA SER A 51 2.84 4.40 3.07
C SER A 51 2.99 4.29 4.60
N LEU A 52 1.89 4.56 5.33
CA LEU A 52 1.79 4.37 6.79
C LEU A 52 2.13 2.94 7.22
N SER A 53 1.96 1.96 6.33
CA SER A 53 2.33 0.58 6.57
C SER A 53 3.82 0.40 6.89
N ASN A 54 4.68 1.34 6.48
CA ASN A 54 6.10 1.34 6.85
C ASN A 54 6.31 1.39 8.38
N LEU A 55 5.40 2.02 9.14
CA LEU A 55 5.49 2.15 10.59
C LEU A 55 5.15 0.86 11.34
N ILE A 56 4.42 -0.08 10.74
CA ILE A 56 4.00 -1.31 11.40
C ILE A 56 5.01 -2.46 11.22
N TYR A 57 5.92 -2.39 10.24
CA TYR A 57 6.92 -3.44 9.98
C TYR A 57 7.78 -3.81 11.19
N PRO A 58 8.29 -2.86 12.01
CA PRO A 58 9.08 -3.21 13.19
C PRO A 58 8.32 -4.13 14.16
N TYR A 59 7.01 -3.90 14.35
CA TYR A 59 6.17 -4.75 15.20
C TYR A 59 5.99 -6.14 14.59
N LEU A 60 5.77 -6.23 13.28
CA LEU A 60 5.63 -7.51 12.58
C LEU A 60 6.93 -8.33 12.63
N PHE A 61 8.09 -7.70 12.46
CA PHE A 61 9.38 -8.37 12.62
C PHE A 61 9.64 -8.81 14.06
N LYS A 62 9.29 -7.99 15.05
CA LYS A 62 9.37 -8.36 16.46
C LYS A 62 8.49 -9.57 16.78
N GLN A 63 7.26 -9.63 16.23
CA GLN A 63 6.36 -10.78 16.39
C GLN A 63 6.89 -12.05 15.71
N LYS A 64 7.57 -11.95 14.56
CA LYS A 64 8.30 -13.06 13.92
C LYS A 64 9.55 -13.51 14.71
N GLY A 65 9.93 -12.79 15.77
CA GLY A 65 11.16 -13.05 16.53
C GLY A 65 12.43 -12.56 15.83
N TRP A 66 12.30 -11.75 14.78
CA TRP A 66 13.43 -11.23 14.00
C TRP A 66 14.02 -9.99 14.68
N VAL A 67 14.71 -10.20 15.80
CA VAL A 67 15.34 -9.14 16.58
C VAL A 67 16.84 -9.12 16.34
N GLY A 68 17.35 -7.94 16.00
CA GLY A 68 18.78 -7.69 15.85
C GLY A 68 19.34 -7.91 14.43
N PRO A 69 20.64 -7.64 14.24
CA PRO A 69 21.21 -7.47 12.90
C PRO A 69 21.38 -8.75 12.08
N SER A 70 21.34 -9.93 12.70
CA SER A 70 21.48 -11.23 12.02
C SER A 70 20.37 -11.45 10.99
N TYR A 71 19.18 -10.91 11.23
CA TYR A 71 18.02 -11.04 10.36
C TYR A 71 17.95 -10.00 9.24
N LEU A 72 18.87 -9.02 9.18
CA LEU A 72 18.81 -7.94 8.17
C LEU A 72 18.82 -8.48 6.74
N LYS A 73 19.62 -9.50 6.45
CA LYS A 73 19.64 -10.13 5.12
C LYS A 73 18.30 -10.81 4.82
N LEU A 74 17.76 -11.54 5.79
CA LEU A 74 16.48 -12.24 5.65
C LEU A 74 15.33 -11.26 5.42
N GLN A 75 15.26 -10.19 6.23
CA GLN A 75 14.28 -9.11 6.09
C GLN A 75 14.34 -8.45 4.71
N ARG A 76 15.54 -8.20 4.18
CA ARG A 76 15.70 -7.61 2.84
C ARG A 76 15.23 -8.55 1.73
N TYR A 77 15.50 -9.86 1.85
CA TYR A 77 14.99 -10.83 0.87
C TYR A 77 13.47 -10.99 0.96
N ASP A 78 12.90 -11.01 2.17
CA ASP A 78 11.45 -11.05 2.39
C ASP A 78 10.77 -9.82 1.75
N LEU A 79 11.32 -8.62 2.01
CA LEU A 79 10.85 -7.38 1.41
C LEU A 79 11.00 -7.37 -0.12
N LEU A 80 12.15 -7.78 -0.64
CA LEU A 80 12.40 -7.83 -2.07
C LEU A 80 11.42 -8.79 -2.77
N PHE A 81 11.17 -9.97 -2.19
CA PHE A 81 10.20 -10.91 -2.70
C PHE A 81 8.78 -10.32 -2.72
N GLY A 82 8.37 -9.67 -1.63
CA GLY A 82 7.08 -8.99 -1.56
C GLY A 82 6.93 -7.90 -2.63
N VAL A 83 7.94 -7.05 -2.80
CA VAL A 83 7.95 -5.98 -3.82
C VAL A 83 7.87 -6.57 -5.23
N LEU A 84 8.65 -7.61 -5.53
CA LEU A 84 8.62 -8.27 -6.83
C LEU A 84 7.24 -8.85 -7.14
N MET A 85 6.58 -9.47 -6.17
CA MET A 85 5.23 -10.00 -6.35
C MET A 85 4.20 -8.90 -6.62
N ILE A 86 4.30 -7.75 -5.95
CA ILE A 86 3.41 -6.61 -6.20
C ILE A 86 3.61 -6.09 -7.63
N ILE A 87 4.87 -5.89 -8.06
CA ILE A 87 5.19 -5.44 -9.43
C ILE A 87 4.62 -6.39 -10.48
N ILE A 88 4.74 -7.71 -10.27
CA ILE A 88 4.18 -8.71 -11.19
C ILE A 88 2.66 -8.59 -11.30
N ILE A 89 1.97 -8.38 -10.17
CA ILE A 89 0.52 -8.22 -10.15
C ILE A 89 0.11 -6.91 -10.86
N ASP A 90 0.81 -5.81 -10.59
CA ASP A 90 0.53 -4.51 -11.21
C ASP A 90 0.71 -4.56 -12.72
N LEU A 91 1.81 -5.15 -13.21
CA LEU A 91 2.05 -5.35 -14.64
C LEU A 91 0.97 -6.21 -15.29
N ALA A 92 0.50 -7.26 -14.60
CA ALA A 92 -0.60 -8.08 -15.10
C ALA A 92 -1.90 -7.27 -15.22
N VAL A 93 -2.22 -6.45 -14.21
CA VAL A 93 -3.40 -5.56 -14.25
C VAL A 93 -3.29 -4.53 -15.38
N TRP A 94 -2.12 -3.90 -15.55
CA TRP A 94 -1.88 -2.94 -16.63
C TRP A 94 -1.99 -3.58 -18.01
N THR A 95 -1.47 -4.79 -18.17
CA THR A 95 -1.60 -5.55 -19.43
C THR A 95 -3.07 -5.79 -19.77
N LEU A 96 -3.88 -6.23 -18.81
CA LEU A 96 -5.32 -6.43 -19.02
C LEU A 96 -6.04 -5.12 -19.34
N GLY A 97 -5.64 -4.01 -18.69
CA GLY A 97 -6.16 -2.69 -19.02
C GLY A 97 -5.82 -2.24 -20.43
N ALA A 98 -4.56 -2.44 -20.87
CA ALA A 98 -4.10 -2.04 -22.18
C ALA A 98 -4.70 -2.86 -23.32
N GLU A 99 -4.81 -4.18 -23.14
CA GLU A 99 -5.19 -5.10 -24.23
C GLU A 99 -6.70 -5.39 -24.29
N ILE A 100 -7.40 -5.35 -23.15
CA ILE A 100 -8.84 -5.65 -23.10
C ILE A 100 -9.66 -4.36 -22.99
N LEU A 101 -9.34 -3.51 -22.00
CA LEU A 101 -10.20 -2.37 -21.64
C LEU A 101 -10.03 -1.19 -22.59
N ASN A 102 -8.77 -0.82 -22.89
CA ASN A 102 -8.46 0.35 -23.71
C ASN A 102 -9.06 0.27 -25.13
N PRO A 103 -8.95 -0.85 -25.87
CA PRO A 103 -9.47 -0.93 -27.24
C PRO A 103 -11.01 -0.88 -27.29
N GLN A 104 -11.67 -1.30 -26.21
CA GLN A 104 -13.14 -1.33 -26.09
C GLN A 104 -13.71 -0.06 -25.42
N GLY A 105 -12.85 0.86 -24.96
CA GLY A 105 -13.26 2.03 -24.21
C GLY A 105 -13.97 1.70 -22.89
N LEU A 106 -13.74 0.51 -22.33
CA LEU A 106 -14.39 0.05 -21.10
C LEU A 106 -13.62 0.53 -19.87
N THR A 107 -14.35 0.88 -18.82
CA THR A 107 -13.77 1.26 -17.53
C THR A 107 -14.26 0.33 -16.42
N ILE A 108 -13.34 -0.14 -15.57
CA ILE A 108 -13.69 -0.94 -14.38
C ILE A 108 -14.09 0.02 -13.27
N SER A 109 -15.31 -0.15 -12.75
CA SER A 109 -15.82 0.64 -11.62
C SER A 109 -15.98 -0.19 -10.36
N SER A 110 -16.00 -1.52 -10.47
CA SER A 110 -16.18 -2.42 -9.34
C SER A 110 -15.29 -3.65 -9.39
N VAL A 111 -15.07 -4.27 -8.22
CA VAL A 111 -14.41 -5.58 -8.12
C VAL A 111 -15.19 -6.64 -8.91
N ALA A 112 -16.51 -6.51 -9.00
CA ALA A 112 -17.35 -7.43 -9.75
C ALA A 112 -17.11 -7.31 -11.27
N ASP A 113 -16.89 -6.10 -11.78
CA ASP A 113 -16.59 -5.88 -13.20
C ASP A 113 -15.26 -6.56 -13.55
N MET A 114 -14.26 -6.43 -12.68
CA MET A 114 -12.97 -7.09 -12.87
C MET A 114 -13.09 -8.62 -12.85
N ALA A 115 -13.89 -9.16 -11.92
CA ALA A 115 -14.15 -10.60 -11.88
C ALA A 115 -14.90 -11.10 -13.12
N GLN A 116 -15.86 -10.33 -13.63
CA GLN A 116 -16.61 -10.64 -14.84
C GLN A 116 -15.73 -10.59 -16.09
N MET A 117 -14.85 -9.60 -16.19
CA MET A 117 -13.83 -9.53 -17.23
C MET A 117 -12.96 -10.80 -17.22
N LEU A 118 -12.39 -11.16 -16.08
CA LEU A 118 -11.56 -12.36 -15.94
C LEU A 118 -12.34 -13.66 -16.22
N THR A 119 -13.64 -13.69 -15.89
CA THR A 119 -14.53 -14.80 -16.24
C THR A 119 -14.73 -14.93 -17.74
N THR A 120 -14.82 -13.80 -18.44
CA THR A 120 -14.99 -13.77 -19.90
C THR A 120 -13.69 -14.19 -20.60
N THR A 121 -12.53 -13.82 -20.06
CA THR A 121 -11.21 -14.14 -20.63
C THR A 121 -10.73 -15.56 -20.34
N LEU A 122 -10.86 -16.05 -19.10
CA LEU A 122 -10.35 -17.36 -18.66
C LEU A 122 -11.44 -18.40 -18.36
N GLY A 123 -12.71 -18.07 -18.60
CA GLY A 123 -13.85 -18.88 -18.19
C GLY A 123 -14.16 -18.77 -16.70
N ALA A 124 -15.16 -19.53 -16.25
CA ALA A 124 -15.69 -19.49 -14.88
C ALA A 124 -14.62 -19.65 -13.78
N LEU A 125 -13.59 -20.48 -14.03
CA LEU A 125 -12.49 -20.70 -13.09
C LEU A 125 -11.67 -19.43 -12.84
N GLY A 126 -11.46 -18.59 -13.86
CA GLY A 126 -10.70 -17.34 -13.72
C GLY A 126 -11.35 -16.37 -12.74
N GLY A 127 -12.67 -16.18 -12.87
CA GLY A 127 -13.48 -15.36 -11.97
C GLY A 127 -13.52 -15.90 -10.53
N ILE A 128 -13.74 -17.20 -10.36
CA ILE A 128 -13.76 -17.84 -9.02
C ILE A 128 -12.40 -17.66 -8.32
N LEU A 129 -11.30 -17.98 -9.01
CA LEU A 129 -9.95 -17.82 -8.46
C LEU A 129 -9.62 -16.35 -8.15
N PHE A 130 -10.18 -15.41 -8.90
CA PHE A 130 -10.05 -13.99 -8.60
C PHE A 130 -10.78 -13.64 -7.32
N TYR A 131 -12.08 -13.95 -7.20
CA TYR A 131 -12.87 -13.69 -6.01
C TYR A 131 -12.29 -14.30 -4.74
N VAL A 132 -11.90 -15.59 -4.79
CA VAL A 132 -11.26 -16.26 -3.65
C VAL A 132 -9.97 -15.55 -3.27
N GLY A 133 -9.17 -15.14 -4.26
CA GLY A 133 -7.93 -14.45 -3.96
C GLY A 133 -8.12 -13.03 -3.42
N VAL A 134 -9.11 -12.28 -3.92
CA VAL A 134 -9.49 -10.97 -3.35
C VAL A 134 -9.95 -11.16 -1.91
N PHE A 135 -10.78 -12.17 -1.63
CA PHE A 135 -11.22 -12.48 -0.27
C PHE A 135 -10.03 -12.76 0.68
N VAL A 136 -9.10 -13.64 0.27
CA VAL A 136 -7.90 -13.96 1.06
C VAL A 136 -7.00 -12.73 1.26
N ALA A 137 -6.82 -11.91 0.22
CA ALA A 137 -6.02 -10.68 0.29
C ALA A 137 -6.64 -9.66 1.25
N CYS A 138 -7.96 -9.43 1.17
CA CYS A 138 -8.67 -8.54 2.09
C CYS A 138 -8.60 -9.06 3.53
N PHE A 139 -8.86 -10.36 3.73
CA PHE A 139 -8.87 -10.95 5.07
C PHE A 139 -7.50 -10.88 5.75
N SER A 140 -6.44 -11.23 5.03
CA SER A 140 -5.06 -11.14 5.55
C SER A 140 -4.65 -9.69 5.85
N THR A 141 -5.04 -8.73 5.01
CA THR A 141 -4.75 -7.31 5.21
C THR A 141 -5.46 -6.77 6.45
N VAL A 142 -6.74 -7.08 6.65
CA VAL A 142 -7.51 -6.64 7.82
C VAL A 142 -6.84 -7.11 9.11
N ILE A 143 -6.42 -8.37 9.18
CA ILE A 143 -5.74 -8.92 10.36
C ILE A 143 -4.40 -8.20 10.58
N GLY A 144 -3.58 -8.09 9.52
CA GLY A 144 -2.26 -7.45 9.60
C GLY A 144 -2.34 -6.00 10.06
N TYR A 145 -3.30 -5.24 9.53
CA TYR A 145 -3.49 -3.83 9.85
C TYR A 145 -4.09 -3.65 11.24
N ALA A 146 -5.07 -4.48 11.64
CA ALA A 146 -5.66 -4.41 12.97
C ALA A 146 -4.60 -4.64 14.07
N LEU A 147 -3.74 -5.66 13.90
CA LEU A 147 -2.66 -5.94 14.84
C LEU A 147 -1.54 -4.90 14.76
N GLY A 148 -1.12 -4.54 13.55
CA GLY A 148 -0.01 -3.61 13.33
C GLY A 148 -0.31 -2.21 13.85
N PHE A 149 -1.40 -1.59 13.36
CA PHE A 149 -1.79 -0.25 13.79
C PHE A 149 -2.33 -0.24 15.22
N GLY A 150 -2.96 -1.33 15.70
CA GLY A 150 -3.34 -1.48 17.10
C GLY A 150 -2.14 -1.42 18.04
N ASN A 151 -1.07 -2.15 17.72
CA ASN A 151 0.17 -2.12 18.50
C ASN A 151 0.83 -0.74 18.44
N LEU A 152 0.95 -0.16 17.24
CA LEU A 152 1.52 1.18 17.06
C LEU A 152 0.79 2.23 17.88
N PHE A 153 -0.55 2.18 17.90
CA PHE A 153 -1.37 3.13 18.65
C PHE A 153 -1.15 3.00 20.16
N VAL A 154 -1.18 1.78 20.70
CA VAL A 154 -0.98 1.57 22.15
C VAL A 154 0.44 1.91 22.57
N ASP A 155 1.43 1.59 21.73
CA ASP A 155 2.84 1.90 21.99
C ASP A 155 3.09 3.42 21.99
N ALA A 156 2.44 4.16 21.09
CA ALA A 156 2.45 5.63 21.12
C ALA A 156 1.86 6.17 22.43
N ILE A 157 0.75 5.60 22.90
CA ILE A 157 0.13 5.97 24.19
C ILE A 157 1.04 5.63 25.37
N TYR A 158 1.74 4.51 25.37
CA TYR A 158 2.67 4.14 26.44
C TYR A 158 3.90 5.05 26.46
N THR A 159 4.36 5.48 25.28
CA THR A 159 5.45 6.44 25.16
C THR A 159 5.06 7.81 25.70
N THR A 160 3.83 8.28 25.44
CA THR A 160 3.31 9.55 25.98
C THR A 160 2.91 9.47 27.45
N PHE A 161 2.33 8.33 27.89
CA PHE A 161 1.82 8.09 29.24
C PHE A 161 2.42 6.81 29.84
N PRO A 162 3.66 6.85 30.35
CA PRO A 162 4.40 5.65 30.80
C PRO A 162 3.73 4.89 31.95
N GLU A 163 2.91 5.56 32.76
CA GLU A 163 2.17 4.94 33.87
C GLU A 163 1.18 3.88 33.37
N ARG A 164 0.58 4.10 32.19
CA ARG A 164 -0.35 3.14 31.59
C ARG A 164 0.39 1.90 31.09
N GLY A 165 1.57 2.09 30.47
CA GLY A 165 2.42 0.98 30.04
C GLY A 165 2.79 0.07 31.21
N LYS A 166 3.20 0.66 32.35
CA LYS A 166 3.48 -0.07 33.58
C LYS A 166 2.27 -0.80 34.14
N LYS A 167 1.07 -0.20 34.08
CA LYS A 167 -0.19 -0.81 34.55
C LYS A 167 -0.52 -2.13 33.83
N TYR A 168 -0.18 -2.24 32.55
CA TYR A 168 -0.48 -3.41 31.73
C TYR A 168 0.76 -4.25 31.41
N ASN A 169 1.87 -4.05 32.13
CA ASN A 169 3.15 -4.75 31.92
C ASN A 169 3.67 -4.69 30.47
N GLU A 170 3.40 -3.60 29.75
CA GLU A 170 3.76 -3.44 28.33
C GLU A 170 3.17 -4.52 27.40
N GLU A 171 2.20 -5.30 27.87
CA GLU A 171 1.49 -6.29 27.07
C GLU A 171 0.28 -5.68 26.38
N PHE A 172 0.43 -5.34 25.10
CA PHE A 172 -0.61 -4.65 24.31
C PHE A 172 -1.96 -5.37 24.33
N ASN A 173 -1.98 -6.71 24.27
CA ASN A 173 -3.19 -7.52 24.26
C ASN A 173 -4.07 -7.36 25.53
N LYS A 174 -3.47 -6.93 26.64
CA LYS A 174 -4.17 -6.72 27.92
C LYS A 174 -4.79 -5.33 28.02
N ASP A 175 -4.35 -4.37 27.21
CA ASP A 175 -4.88 -3.01 27.25
C ASP A 175 -6.28 -2.96 26.60
N PRO A 176 -7.29 -2.39 27.27
CA PRO A 176 -8.58 -2.16 26.65
C PRO A 176 -8.51 -1.25 25.41
N LEU A 177 -7.51 -0.36 25.30
CA LEU A 177 -7.31 0.46 24.09
C LEU A 177 -6.97 -0.40 22.87
N PHE A 178 -6.16 -1.44 23.04
CA PHE A 178 -5.86 -2.37 21.94
C PHE A 178 -7.13 -3.05 21.45
N LYS A 179 -7.96 -3.55 22.39
CA LYS A 179 -9.25 -4.18 22.07
C LYS A 179 -10.21 -3.21 21.41
N PHE A 180 -10.20 -1.94 21.82
CA PHE A 180 -10.98 -0.88 21.20
C PHE A 180 -10.54 -0.62 19.76
N THR A 181 -9.24 -0.55 19.49
CA THR A 181 -8.71 -0.42 18.12
C THR A 181 -9.13 -1.61 17.26
N LEU A 182 -9.01 -2.85 17.77
CA LEU A 182 -9.48 -4.05 17.07
C LEU A 182 -10.98 -3.99 16.77
N LEU A 183 -11.80 -3.55 17.74
CA LEU A 183 -13.24 -3.42 17.57
C LEU A 183 -13.55 -2.40 16.46
N ILE A 184 -12.90 -1.24 16.45
CA ILE A 184 -13.06 -0.24 15.40
C ILE A 184 -12.70 -0.83 14.03
N THR A 185 -11.56 -1.51 13.92
CA THR A 185 -11.10 -2.10 12.65
C THR A 185 -12.06 -3.14 12.09
N VAL A 186 -12.78 -3.87 12.94
CA VAL A 186 -13.77 -4.88 12.50
C VAL A 186 -15.14 -4.26 12.24
N VAL A 187 -15.60 -3.35 13.12
CA VAL A 187 -16.97 -2.81 13.09
C VAL A 187 -17.13 -1.74 12.00
N LEU A 188 -16.15 -0.86 11.79
CA LEU A 188 -16.28 0.21 10.80
C LEU A 188 -16.49 -0.31 9.36
N PRO A 189 -15.75 -1.32 8.87
CA PRO A 189 -16.00 -1.89 7.55
C PRO A 189 -17.40 -2.52 7.42
N ILE A 190 -17.93 -3.14 8.48
CA ILE A 190 -19.28 -3.71 8.47
C ILE A 190 -20.33 -2.60 8.34
N ILE A 191 -20.19 -1.50 9.09
CA ILE A 191 -21.09 -0.35 8.99
C ILE A 191 -21.07 0.21 7.57
N TRP A 192 -19.88 0.33 6.97
CA TRP A 192 -19.71 0.81 5.60
C TRP A 192 -20.22 -0.15 4.53
N ALA A 193 -20.33 -1.44 4.83
CA ALA A 193 -20.93 -2.43 3.94
C ALA A 193 -22.48 -2.40 3.96
N LEU A 194 -23.11 -1.60 4.82
CA LEU A 194 -24.57 -1.50 4.89
C LEU A 194 -25.16 -0.80 3.65
N PRO A 195 -26.40 -1.15 3.26
CA PRO A 195 -27.10 -0.50 2.17
C PRO A 195 -27.21 1.01 2.44
N SER A 196 -26.95 1.85 1.43
CA SER A 196 -26.99 3.33 1.47
C SER A 196 -25.73 4.06 1.96
N MET A 197 -24.64 3.33 2.27
CA MET A 197 -23.33 3.96 2.50
C MET A 197 -22.66 4.35 1.17
N PRO A 198 -21.76 5.35 1.14
CA PRO A 198 -21.05 5.73 -0.09
C PRO A 198 -20.30 4.53 -0.70
N GLY A 199 -20.10 4.55 -2.02
CA GLY A 199 -19.46 3.42 -2.71
C GLY A 199 -17.99 3.20 -2.28
N PHE A 200 -17.49 1.98 -2.50
CA PHE A 200 -16.09 1.59 -2.23
C PHE A 200 -15.07 2.56 -2.87
N ILE A 201 -15.36 3.06 -4.07
CA ILE A 201 -14.51 4.04 -4.77
C ILE A 201 -14.37 5.33 -3.95
N TYR A 202 -15.48 5.90 -3.46
CA TYR A 202 -15.46 7.13 -2.69
C TYR A 202 -14.65 6.99 -1.40
N LEU A 203 -14.84 5.87 -0.68
CA LEU A 203 -14.07 5.57 0.53
C LEU A 203 -12.57 5.45 0.22
N THR A 204 -12.22 4.80 -0.90
CA THR A 204 -10.82 4.65 -1.34
C THR A 204 -10.20 6.00 -1.65
N ILE A 205 -10.91 6.88 -2.36
CA ILE A 205 -10.46 8.24 -2.66
C ILE A 205 -10.23 9.03 -1.35
N LEU A 206 -11.19 8.96 -0.41
CA LEU A 206 -11.09 9.65 0.87
C LEU A 206 -9.89 9.15 1.70
N VAL A 207 -9.70 7.84 1.81
CA VAL A 207 -8.55 7.25 2.52
C VAL A 207 -7.23 7.65 1.88
N ASN A 208 -7.13 7.59 0.56
CA ASN A 208 -5.92 8.00 -0.18
C ASN A 208 -5.63 9.50 0.02
N ALA A 209 -6.65 10.36 0.00
CA ALA A 209 -6.47 11.79 0.25
C ALA A 209 -5.92 12.04 1.67
N TRP A 210 -6.51 11.40 2.70
CA TRP A 210 -5.99 11.48 4.07
C TRP A 210 -4.57 10.93 4.20
N GLN A 211 -4.28 9.84 3.50
CA GLN A 211 -2.95 9.24 3.48
C GLN A 211 -1.92 10.23 2.93
N ILE A 212 -2.19 10.87 1.78
CA ILE A 212 -1.32 11.88 1.14
C ILE A 212 -0.98 13.03 2.09
N LEU A 213 -1.92 13.47 2.93
CA LEU A 213 -1.67 14.53 3.92
C LEU A 213 -0.69 14.09 5.02
N LEU A 214 -0.71 12.81 5.40
CA LEU A 214 0.14 12.26 6.47
C LEU A 214 1.53 11.82 5.97
N LEU A 215 1.69 11.58 4.66
CA LEU A 215 2.94 11.08 4.08
C LEU A 215 4.19 11.92 4.41
N PRO A 216 4.15 13.27 4.34
CA PRO A 216 5.35 14.06 4.60
C PRO A 216 5.82 13.93 6.05
N ILE A 217 4.89 13.88 7.00
CA ILE A 217 5.19 13.76 8.43
C ILE A 217 5.92 12.44 8.69
N VAL A 218 5.40 11.33 8.14
CA VAL A 218 5.99 10.01 8.30
C VAL A 218 7.33 9.89 7.59
N SER A 219 7.44 10.40 6.37
CA SER A 219 8.67 10.34 5.58
C SER A 219 9.81 11.12 6.24
N ILE A 220 9.53 12.31 6.76
CA ILE A 220 10.49 13.12 7.54
C ILE A 220 10.86 12.40 8.84
N GLY A 221 9.89 11.85 9.55
CA GLY A 221 10.14 11.08 10.77
C GLY A 221 11.07 9.88 10.51
N LEU A 222 10.83 9.14 9.43
CA LEU A 222 11.69 8.03 9.02
C LEU A 222 13.10 8.51 8.65
N LEU A 223 13.25 9.63 7.93
CA LEU A 223 14.57 10.19 7.62
C LEU A 223 15.36 10.53 8.89
N ILE A 224 14.70 11.11 9.89
CA ILE A 224 15.34 11.45 11.18
C ILE A 224 15.76 10.17 11.91
N LEU A 225 14.85 9.21 12.06
CA LEU A 225 15.11 7.96 12.79
C LEU A 225 16.20 7.11 12.13
N THR A 226 16.19 7.02 10.80
CA THR A 226 17.16 6.22 10.04
C THR A 226 18.57 6.81 9.99
N ASN A 227 18.71 8.09 10.35
CA ASN A 227 20.00 8.76 10.52
C ASN A 227 20.45 8.87 11.99
N HIS A 228 19.66 8.36 12.94
CA HIS A 228 19.98 8.48 14.36
C HIS A 228 21.09 7.50 14.77
N LYS A 229 22.32 8.00 14.85
CA LYS A 229 23.53 7.20 15.14
C LYS A 229 23.47 6.46 16.47
N GLU A 230 22.85 7.04 17.49
CA GLU A 230 22.75 6.41 18.81
C GLU A 230 21.83 5.16 18.80
N LEU A 231 20.82 5.14 17.92
CA LEU A 231 19.87 4.02 17.83
C LEU A 231 20.36 2.93 16.88
N LEU A 232 21.01 3.31 15.77
CA LEU A 232 21.34 2.39 14.68
C LEU A 232 22.83 2.08 14.55
N GLY A 233 23.71 2.83 15.20
CA GLY A 233 25.16 2.64 15.16
C GLY A 233 25.69 2.61 13.71
N LYS A 234 26.22 1.46 13.29
CA LYS A 234 26.77 1.24 11.94
C LYS A 234 25.72 1.03 10.84
N TYR A 235 24.45 0.94 11.19
CA TYR A 235 23.34 0.69 10.25
C TYR A 235 22.54 1.95 9.89
N VAL A 236 23.10 3.13 10.17
CA VAL A 236 22.53 4.39 9.67
C VAL A 236 22.55 4.44 8.15
N ASN A 237 21.66 5.24 7.59
CA ASN A 237 21.58 5.41 6.15
C ASN A 237 22.89 5.88 5.53
N LYS A 238 23.16 5.36 4.34
CA LYS A 238 24.20 5.86 3.45
C LYS A 238 23.76 7.17 2.81
N TRP A 239 24.73 7.94 2.31
CA TRP A 239 24.45 9.23 1.66
C TRP A 239 23.45 9.10 0.49
N TRP A 240 23.52 8.03 -0.30
CA TRP A 240 22.60 7.80 -1.42
C TRP A 240 21.19 7.40 -0.96
N GLU A 241 21.07 6.67 0.15
CA GLU A 241 19.76 6.33 0.76
C GLU A 241 19.08 7.62 1.24
N ASN A 242 19.85 8.55 1.81
CA ASN A 242 19.34 9.87 2.19
C ASN A 242 18.93 10.72 0.99
N VAL A 243 19.71 10.71 -0.11
CA VAL A 243 19.31 11.41 -1.35
C VAL A 243 17.99 10.87 -1.88
N LEU A 244 17.80 9.55 -1.92
CA LEU A 244 16.54 8.94 -2.33
C LEU A 244 15.39 9.33 -1.41
N LEU A 245 15.57 9.27 -0.09
CA LEU A 245 14.55 9.69 0.87
C LEU A 245 14.20 11.19 0.73
N LEU A 246 15.18 12.05 0.46
CA LEU A 246 14.93 13.48 0.22
C LEU A 246 14.12 13.71 -1.06
N ILE A 247 14.40 12.97 -2.14
CA ILE A 247 13.59 13.01 -3.36
C ILE A 247 12.16 12.58 -3.04
N LEU A 248 11.97 11.48 -2.30
CA LEU A 248 10.65 11.01 -1.88
C LEU A 248 9.90 12.03 -1.02
N ILE A 249 10.59 12.68 -0.08
CA ILE A 249 10.01 13.77 0.73
C ILE A 249 9.58 14.93 -0.17
N GLY A 250 10.41 15.31 -1.16
CA GLY A 250 10.03 16.34 -2.14
C GLY A 250 8.77 15.98 -2.92
N LEU A 251 8.67 14.75 -3.42
CA LEU A 251 7.50 14.27 -4.17
C LEU A 251 6.24 14.22 -3.30
N THR A 252 6.37 13.77 -2.05
CA THR A 252 5.22 13.73 -1.11
C THR A 252 4.75 15.13 -0.77
N LEU A 253 5.65 16.07 -0.44
CA LEU A 253 5.29 17.47 -0.17
C LEU A 253 4.60 18.13 -1.36
N TRP A 254 5.11 17.89 -2.57
CA TRP A 254 4.49 18.40 -3.79
C TRP A 254 3.09 17.80 -4.02
N SER A 255 2.93 16.49 -3.81
CA SER A 255 1.63 15.81 -3.94
C SER A 255 0.62 16.33 -2.92
N THR A 256 1.05 16.54 -1.67
CA THR A 256 0.26 17.16 -0.61
C THR A 256 -0.16 18.58 -0.99
N TRP A 257 0.76 19.39 -1.53
CA TRP A 257 0.45 20.77 -1.96
C TRP A 257 -0.59 20.80 -3.09
N HIS A 258 -0.45 19.92 -4.08
CA HIS A 258 -1.41 19.83 -5.19
C HIS A 258 -2.79 19.38 -4.72
N LEU A 259 -2.86 18.37 -3.83
CA LEU A 259 -4.11 17.93 -3.23
C LEU A 259 -4.83 19.08 -2.51
N ILE A 260 -4.10 19.86 -1.70
CA ILE A 260 -4.67 21.01 -0.98
C ILE A 260 -5.22 22.05 -1.96
N ASN A 261 -4.46 22.44 -2.99
CA ASN A 261 -4.90 23.40 -4.00
C ASN A 261 -6.05 22.89 -4.89
N SER A 262 -6.25 21.57 -4.98
CA SER A 262 -7.39 20.99 -5.70
C SER A 262 -8.68 20.98 -4.87
N LEU A 263 -8.55 21.06 -3.54
CA LEU A 263 -9.66 21.01 -2.58
C LEU A 263 -10.16 22.40 -2.16
N PHE A 264 -9.35 23.45 -2.33
CA PHE A 264 -9.64 24.85 -2.00
C PHE A 264 -9.49 25.74 -3.22
#